data_AF-A0A5C9BJK6-F1
#
_entry.id   AF-A0A5C9BJK6-F1
#
_cell.length_a   1.000
_cell.length_b   1.000
_cell.length_c   1.000
_cell.angle_alpha   90.00
_cell.angle_beta   90.00
_cell.angle_gamma   90.00
#
_symmetry.space_group_name_H-M   'P 1'
#
loop_
_entity.id
_entity.type
_entity.pdbx_description
1 polymer ?
#
loop_
_entity_poly.entity_id
_entity_poly.type
_entity_poly.pdbx_seq_one_letter_code
_entity_poly.pdbx_strand_id
1 'polypeptide(L)'
;MRSSSSFALGDNIENLTLTATADHAATGNALDIILTGNGGNNTLDGGAGADTLTGGAGDDIYLVDNIADTVTESPGEGAGNVLDGGAGDDTLDGGAGSDTLIGDEGADTFVMGFGMGADTAVDAQGGTSKTGSDPRCGRPARNKAGRRFAAPDKRGVRQHALAGLLHHPAGFMGDTGRGATINSKPRTTIRRATPSLPRTTLEVANDPMPLAA
;
A
#
# COMPACT_ATOMS: atom_id res chain seq x y z
N MET A 1 1.22 -1.33 31.01
CA MET A 1 0.19 -0.30 31.32
C MET A 1 -1.07 -0.61 30.52
N ARG A 2 -2.27 -0.23 30.99
CA ARG A 2 -3.52 -0.39 30.22
C ARG A 2 -4.24 0.95 30.13
N SER A 3 -4.72 1.29 28.94
CA SER A 3 -5.48 2.52 28.68
C SER A 3 -6.80 2.20 27.97
N SER A 4 -7.83 3.00 28.20
CA SER A 4 -9.13 2.93 27.50
C SER A 4 -9.38 4.14 26.60
N SER A 5 -8.31 4.89 26.32
CA SER A 5 -8.28 6.06 25.45
C SER A 5 -6.89 6.18 24.83
N SER A 6 -6.74 7.08 23.86
CA SER A 6 -5.43 7.42 23.31
C SER A 6 -4.43 7.79 24.42
N PHE A 7 -3.17 7.37 24.27
CA PHE A 7 -2.16 7.55 25.31
C PHE A 7 -0.76 7.68 24.70
N ALA A 8 0.03 8.60 25.24
CA ALA A 8 1.45 8.72 24.94
C ALA A 8 2.26 8.27 26.16
N LEU A 9 3.20 7.34 25.96
CA LEU A 9 4.04 6.82 27.02
C LEU A 9 4.98 7.91 27.54
N GLY A 10 5.01 8.06 28.87
CA GLY A 10 6.09 8.78 29.53
C GLY A 10 7.35 7.92 29.64
N ASP A 11 8.42 8.51 30.16
CA ASP A 11 9.67 7.80 30.43
C ASP A 11 9.43 6.55 31.30
N ASN A 12 10.22 5.50 31.04
CA ASN A 12 10.24 4.23 31.81
C ASN A 12 9.00 3.33 31.69
N ILE A 13 8.07 3.63 30.78
CA ILE A 13 6.99 2.69 30.46
C ILE A 13 7.36 1.99 29.16
N GLU A 14 7.41 0.66 29.21
CA GLU A 14 7.85 -0.21 28.09
C GLU A 14 6.72 -1.07 27.52
N ASN A 15 5.50 -0.97 28.08
CA ASN A 15 4.37 -1.78 27.64
C ASN A 15 3.06 -1.02 27.81
N LEU A 16 2.28 -0.90 26.72
CA LEU A 16 0.94 -0.33 26.70
C LEU A 16 -0.03 -1.27 26.00
N THR A 17 -1.20 -1.47 26.59
CA THR A 17 -2.34 -2.15 25.95
C THR A 17 -3.55 -1.23 25.93
N LEU A 18 -4.12 -0.98 24.76
CA LEU A 18 -5.41 -0.33 24.58
C LEU A 18 -6.53 -1.35 24.83
N THR A 19 -7.57 -0.94 25.56
CA THR A 19 -8.57 -1.88 26.12
C THR A 19 -10.01 -1.54 25.80
N ALA A 20 -10.26 -0.33 25.31
CA ALA A 20 -11.55 0.04 24.75
C ALA A 20 -11.71 -0.58 23.36
N THR A 21 -12.85 -0.36 22.71
CA THR A 21 -13.15 -0.87 21.36
C THR A 21 -13.22 0.24 20.32
N ALA A 22 -12.88 1.46 20.71
CA ALA A 22 -12.92 2.61 19.84
C ALA A 22 -11.53 2.87 19.24
N ASP A 23 -11.53 3.66 18.17
CA ASP A 23 -10.32 4.10 17.50
C ASP A 23 -9.47 4.95 18.45
N HIS A 24 -8.21 4.55 18.61
CA HIS A 24 -7.30 5.16 19.58
C HIS A 24 -5.89 5.26 19.01
N ALA A 25 -5.14 6.24 19.53
CA ALA A 25 -3.75 6.43 19.20
C ALA A 25 -2.85 6.05 20.38
N ALA A 26 -1.80 5.29 20.13
CA ALA A 26 -0.74 5.03 21.09
C ALA A 26 0.58 5.56 20.54
N THR A 27 1.26 6.38 21.33
CA THR A 27 2.61 6.87 21.02
C THR A 27 3.58 6.37 22.09
N GLY A 28 4.68 5.78 21.68
CA GLY A 28 5.73 5.29 22.55
C GLY A 28 6.71 6.39 22.95
N ASN A 29 7.95 6.00 23.24
CA ASN A 29 9.01 6.92 23.70
C ASN A 29 10.34 6.61 23.00
N ALA A 30 11.48 6.72 23.69
CA ALA A 30 12.81 6.46 23.10
C ALA A 30 13.42 5.10 23.53
N LEU A 31 12.64 4.27 24.20
CA LEU A 31 13.01 2.94 24.71
C LEU A 31 12.40 1.86 23.82
N ASP A 32 12.77 0.60 24.05
CA ASP A 32 12.13 -0.54 23.40
C ASP A 32 10.76 -0.82 24.04
N ILE A 33 9.68 -0.62 23.30
CA ILE A 33 8.28 -0.65 23.74
C ILE A 33 7.52 -1.82 23.12
N ILE A 34 6.53 -2.32 23.88
CA ILE A 34 5.45 -3.16 23.35
C ILE A 34 4.15 -2.34 23.35
N LEU A 35 3.63 -2.02 22.16
CA LEU A 35 2.33 -1.39 21.97
C LEU A 35 1.33 -2.41 21.45
N THR A 36 0.23 -2.59 22.18
CA THR A 36 -0.90 -3.43 21.78
C THR A 36 -2.16 -2.56 21.66
N GLY A 37 -2.73 -2.53 20.47
CA GLY A 37 -4.01 -1.91 20.15
C GLY A 37 -5.20 -2.74 20.62
N ASN A 38 -6.36 -2.46 20.04
CA ASN A 38 -7.64 -3.00 20.44
C ASN A 38 -8.44 -3.59 19.27
N GLY A 39 -9.77 -3.45 19.26
CA GLY A 39 -10.62 -3.98 18.19
C GLY A 39 -11.18 -2.92 17.24
N GLY A 40 -10.76 -1.66 17.39
CA GLY A 40 -11.05 -0.57 16.47
C GLY A 40 -9.78 -0.11 15.78
N ASN A 41 -9.90 0.82 14.84
CA ASN A 41 -8.80 1.26 13.98
C ASN A 41 -7.83 2.12 14.79
N ASN A 42 -6.60 1.66 14.99
CA ASN A 42 -5.63 2.29 15.87
C ASN A 42 -4.49 2.93 15.09
N THR A 43 -3.90 3.95 15.69
CA THR A 43 -2.63 4.53 15.21
C THR A 43 -1.58 4.22 16.25
N LEU A 44 -0.61 3.39 15.89
CA LEU A 44 0.46 2.92 16.76
C LEU A 44 1.79 3.49 16.27
N ASP A 45 2.40 4.30 17.11
CA ASP A 45 3.70 4.94 16.89
C ASP A 45 4.62 4.49 18.02
N GLY A 46 5.65 3.69 17.70
CA GLY A 46 6.63 3.22 18.69
C GLY A 46 7.51 4.34 19.26
N GLY A 47 7.67 5.42 18.49
CA GLY A 47 8.74 6.37 18.69
C GLY A 47 10.09 5.72 18.36
N ALA A 48 11.16 6.26 18.96
CA ALA A 48 12.48 5.68 18.75
C ALA A 48 12.68 4.44 19.63
N GLY A 49 13.30 3.40 19.10
CA GLY A 49 13.59 2.19 19.88
C GLY A 49 13.57 0.97 18.97
N ALA A 50 13.65 -0.23 19.56
CA ALA A 50 13.26 -1.45 18.87
C ALA A 50 11.90 -1.89 19.41
N ASP A 51 10.83 -1.51 18.71
CA ASP A 51 9.47 -1.64 19.21
C ASP A 51 8.75 -2.89 18.68
N THR A 52 7.73 -3.33 19.41
CA THR A 52 6.77 -4.35 18.97
C THR A 52 5.39 -3.74 18.95
N LEU A 53 4.83 -3.59 17.75
CA LEU A 53 3.52 -3.00 17.51
C LEU A 53 2.53 -4.11 17.12
N THR A 54 1.38 -4.17 17.78
CA THR A 54 0.28 -5.12 17.50
C THR A 54 -1.02 -4.34 17.49
N GLY A 55 -1.72 -4.24 16.36
CA GLY A 55 -2.94 -3.44 16.22
C GLY A 55 -4.16 -4.12 16.81
N GLY A 56 -4.28 -5.42 16.56
CA GLY A 56 -5.48 -6.17 16.94
C GLY A 56 -6.54 -6.03 15.85
N ALA A 57 -7.82 -6.12 16.20
CA ALA A 57 -8.82 -6.05 15.14
C ALA A 57 -9.01 -4.61 14.62
N GLY A 58 -9.29 -4.45 13.33
CA GLY A 58 -9.48 -3.15 12.70
C GLY A 58 -8.46 -2.90 11.60
N ASP A 59 -8.63 -1.80 10.86
CA ASP A 59 -7.63 -1.35 9.91
C ASP A 59 -6.73 -0.33 10.61
N ASP A 60 -5.51 -0.75 10.94
CA ASP A 60 -4.58 -0.01 11.79
C ASP A 60 -3.52 0.76 10.98
N ILE A 61 -2.96 1.81 11.59
CA ILE A 61 -1.84 2.59 11.07
C ILE A 61 -0.64 2.36 12.00
N TYR A 62 0.48 1.94 11.42
CA TYR A 62 1.75 1.74 12.11
C TYR A 62 2.78 2.73 11.59
N LEU A 63 3.44 3.43 12.51
CA LEU A 63 4.64 4.19 12.22
C LEU A 63 5.86 3.35 12.62
N VAL A 64 6.64 2.94 11.63
CA VAL A 64 7.81 2.06 11.73
C VAL A 64 9.03 2.93 11.43
N ASP A 65 9.47 3.73 12.40
CA ASP A 65 10.56 4.70 12.20
C ASP A 65 11.95 4.13 12.52
N ASN A 66 12.01 2.89 13.01
CA ASN A 66 13.24 2.17 13.28
C ASN A 66 13.24 0.80 12.61
N ILE A 67 14.36 0.46 11.97
CA ILE A 67 14.57 -0.85 11.33
C ILE A 67 14.43 -2.06 12.28
N ALA A 68 14.58 -1.83 13.59
CA ALA A 68 14.42 -2.87 14.61
C ALA A 68 12.97 -3.04 15.07
N ASP A 69 12.05 -2.20 14.62
CA ASP A 69 10.63 -2.32 14.92
C ASP A 69 10.03 -3.54 14.25
N THR A 70 9.02 -4.09 14.92
CA THR A 70 8.31 -5.28 14.47
C THR A 70 6.82 -5.06 14.57
N VAL A 71 6.13 -5.14 13.43
CA VAL A 71 4.67 -5.15 13.36
C VAL A 71 4.19 -6.60 13.38
N THR A 72 3.26 -6.92 14.27
CA THR A 72 2.67 -8.27 14.39
C THR A 72 1.16 -8.19 14.31
N GLU A 73 0.59 -8.91 13.36
CA GLU A 73 -0.85 -9.03 13.13
C GLU A 73 -1.25 -10.51 13.11
N SER A 74 -2.33 -10.89 13.82
CA SER A 74 -2.87 -12.24 13.68
C SER A 74 -3.74 -12.35 12.42
N PRO A 75 -3.94 -13.56 11.87
CA PRO A 75 -4.79 -13.74 10.70
C PRO A 75 -6.23 -13.24 10.94
N GLY A 76 -6.67 -12.24 10.18
CA GLY A 76 -8.01 -11.67 10.26
C GLY A 76 -8.19 -10.55 11.27
N GLU A 77 -7.09 -9.96 11.76
CA GLU A 77 -7.08 -8.80 12.65
C GLU A 77 -7.21 -7.48 11.86
N GLY A 78 -6.51 -7.29 10.74
CA GLY A 78 -6.80 -6.21 9.78
C GLY A 78 -7.04 -6.70 8.36
N ALA A 79 -7.72 -5.90 7.53
CA ALA A 79 -7.92 -6.19 6.11
C ALA A 79 -7.25 -5.18 5.19
N GLY A 80 -6.91 -3.99 5.69
CA GLY A 80 -6.16 -2.97 4.97
C GLY A 80 -5.43 -2.02 5.90
N ASN A 81 -4.39 -2.53 6.55
CA ASN A 81 -3.53 -1.74 7.41
C ASN A 81 -2.67 -0.77 6.58
N VAL A 82 -2.16 0.26 7.23
CA VAL A 82 -1.16 1.17 6.67
C VAL A 82 0.11 1.07 7.51
N LEU A 83 1.22 0.70 6.88
CA LEU A 83 2.54 0.74 7.51
C LEU A 83 3.32 1.87 6.85
N ASP A 84 3.78 2.81 7.65
CA ASP A 84 4.57 3.97 7.23
C ASP A 84 5.98 3.87 7.82
N GLY A 85 6.98 3.70 6.95
CA GLY A 85 8.40 3.60 7.31
C GLY A 85 9.04 4.95 7.66
N GLY A 86 8.46 6.06 7.20
CA GLY A 86 9.04 7.38 7.45
C GLY A 86 10.43 7.55 6.83
N ALA A 87 11.46 7.81 7.63
CA ALA A 87 12.80 8.08 7.14
C ALA A 87 13.78 7.02 7.63
N GLY A 88 14.47 6.35 6.72
CA GLY A 88 15.31 5.21 7.05
C GLY A 88 15.36 4.19 5.92
N ASP A 89 16.17 3.15 6.10
CA ASP A 89 16.09 1.97 5.24
C ASP A 89 15.18 0.96 5.96
N ASP A 90 13.89 0.95 5.66
CA ASP A 90 12.93 0.22 6.47
C ASP A 90 12.55 -1.15 5.89
N THR A 91 12.05 -2.05 6.72
CA THR A 91 11.52 -3.34 6.28
C THR A 91 10.05 -3.44 6.66
N LEU A 92 9.18 -3.28 5.65
CA LEU A 92 7.73 -3.24 5.86
C LEU A 92 7.11 -4.56 5.43
N ASP A 93 6.53 -5.29 6.38
CA ASP A 93 5.79 -6.54 6.16
C ASP A 93 4.32 -6.31 6.56
N GLY A 94 3.43 -6.25 5.56
CA GLY A 94 1.99 -6.02 5.77
C GLY A 94 1.28 -7.18 6.47
N GLY A 95 1.88 -8.38 6.47
CA GLY A 95 1.27 -9.55 7.10
C GLY A 95 0.02 -10.00 6.36
N ALA A 96 -1.12 -10.09 7.07
CA ALA A 96 -2.38 -10.58 6.52
C ALA A 96 -3.33 -9.43 6.21
N GLY A 97 -3.81 -9.36 4.97
CA GLY A 97 -4.68 -8.27 4.55
C GLY A 97 -4.33 -7.85 3.14
N SER A 98 -4.97 -6.79 2.65
CA SER A 98 -4.52 -6.03 1.49
C SER A 98 -4.02 -4.68 1.99
N ASP A 99 -2.77 -4.67 2.42
CA ASP A 99 -2.21 -3.57 3.20
C ASP A 99 -1.57 -2.50 2.29
N THR A 100 -1.38 -1.30 2.83
CA THR A 100 -0.64 -0.22 2.17
C THR A 100 0.69 -0.04 2.90
N LEU A 101 1.80 -0.25 2.20
CA LEU A 101 3.15 -0.10 2.74
C LEU A 101 3.77 1.16 2.14
N ILE A 102 4.12 2.13 2.97
CA ILE A 102 4.68 3.43 2.57
C ILE A 102 6.13 3.46 3.06
N GLY A 103 7.10 3.44 2.15
CA GLY A 103 8.52 3.44 2.51
C GLY A 103 9.11 4.83 2.80
N ASP A 104 8.54 5.88 2.19
CA ASP A 104 9.02 7.26 2.28
C ASP A 104 10.54 7.45 1.99
N GLU A 105 11.33 8.07 2.86
CA GLU A 105 12.74 8.44 2.59
C GLU A 105 13.70 7.30 2.97
N GLY A 106 14.31 6.66 1.97
CA GLY A 106 15.48 5.81 2.15
C GLY A 106 15.39 4.59 1.25
N ALA A 107 16.11 3.51 1.56
CA ALA A 107 16.13 2.29 0.74
C ALA A 107 15.34 1.16 1.39
N ASP A 108 14.04 1.15 1.11
CA ASP A 108 13.11 0.26 1.80
C ASP A 108 13.05 -1.15 1.22
N THR A 109 12.62 -2.07 2.07
CA THR A 109 12.35 -3.47 1.73
C THR A 109 10.90 -3.78 2.02
N PHE A 110 10.09 -3.85 0.97
CA PHE A 110 8.71 -4.32 1.08
C PHE A 110 8.68 -5.84 1.05
N VAL A 111 8.24 -6.44 2.14
CA VAL A 111 8.01 -7.87 2.28
C VAL A 111 6.58 -8.16 1.85
N MET A 112 6.45 -8.66 0.62
CA MET A 112 5.17 -9.11 0.08
C MET A 112 5.00 -10.58 0.48
N GLY A 113 4.26 -10.88 1.56
CA GLY A 113 4.32 -12.20 2.22
C GLY A 113 3.04 -12.73 2.88
N PHE A 114 2.50 -13.84 2.33
CA PHE A 114 1.53 -14.79 2.92
C PHE A 114 0.17 -14.30 3.46
N GLY A 115 -0.14 -13.01 3.38
CA GLY A 115 -1.49 -12.51 3.62
C GLY A 115 -2.50 -12.98 2.58
N MET A 116 -3.73 -13.25 3.00
CA MET A 116 -4.85 -13.41 2.08
C MET A 116 -5.24 -12.02 1.55
N GLY A 117 -4.44 -11.44 0.67
CA GLY A 117 -4.73 -10.14 0.07
C GLY A 117 -3.61 -9.62 -0.82
N ALA A 118 -3.83 -8.44 -1.39
CA ALA A 118 -2.93 -7.83 -2.35
C ALA A 118 -2.39 -6.52 -1.78
N ASP A 119 -1.18 -6.59 -1.23
CA ASP A 119 -0.52 -5.43 -0.63
C ASP A 119 -0.12 -4.43 -1.71
N THR A 120 -0.18 -3.16 -1.37
CA THR A 120 0.21 -2.03 -2.21
C THR A 120 1.40 -1.34 -1.59
N ALA A 121 2.57 -1.46 -2.23
CA ALA A 121 3.76 -0.72 -1.83
C ALA A 121 3.80 0.64 -2.54
N VAL A 122 4.05 1.69 -1.78
CA VAL A 122 4.21 3.08 -2.22
C VAL A 122 5.57 3.57 -1.72
N ASP A 123 6.39 4.04 -2.65
CA ASP A 123 7.65 4.74 -2.38
C ASP A 123 7.58 6.01 -3.23
N ALA A 124 7.34 7.15 -2.57
CA ALA A 124 7.10 8.42 -3.24
C ALA A 124 8.40 9.21 -3.49
N GLN A 125 9.55 8.76 -2.97
CA GLN A 125 10.80 9.52 -2.91
C GLN A 125 12.00 8.78 -3.54
N GLY A 126 11.85 7.52 -3.97
CA GLY A 126 12.70 6.87 -4.97
C GLY A 126 13.94 6.18 -4.42
N GLY A 127 13.77 5.46 -3.31
CA GLY A 127 14.74 4.46 -2.83
C GLY A 127 14.93 3.31 -3.80
N THR A 128 16.03 2.54 -3.67
CA THR A 128 16.13 1.25 -4.37
C THR A 128 15.29 0.20 -3.66
N SER A 129 13.98 0.42 -3.66
CA SER A 129 13.01 -0.42 -2.98
C SER A 129 13.06 -1.85 -3.51
N LYS A 130 13.49 -2.79 -2.66
CA LYS A 130 13.57 -4.20 -3.03
C LYS A 130 12.31 -4.88 -2.56
N THR A 131 11.50 -5.37 -3.51
CA THR A 131 10.48 -6.37 -3.20
C THR A 131 11.20 -7.67 -2.82
N GLY A 132 11.42 -7.85 -1.52
CA GLY A 132 12.00 -9.06 -0.98
C GLY A 132 10.97 -10.17 -1.09
N SER A 133 11.14 -11.09 -2.05
CA SER A 133 10.46 -12.38 -1.92
C SER A 133 11.08 -13.07 -0.70
N ASP A 134 10.38 -13.02 0.43
CA ASP A 134 10.77 -13.67 1.67
C ASP A 134 11.41 -15.06 1.38
N PRO A 135 12.63 -15.37 1.84
CA PRO A 135 13.21 -16.70 1.66
C PRO A 135 12.38 -17.83 2.30
N ARG A 136 11.39 -17.53 3.14
CA ARG A 136 10.32 -18.46 3.60
C ARG A 136 9.29 -18.74 2.48
N CYS A 137 9.08 -17.84 1.52
CA CYS A 137 8.14 -17.99 0.40
C CYS A 137 8.75 -18.57 -0.89
N GLY A 138 10.05 -18.88 -0.90
CA GLY A 138 10.76 -19.42 -2.07
C GLY A 138 11.10 -20.92 -2.07
N ARG A 139 10.82 -21.67 -0.99
CA ARG A 139 11.03 -23.13 -1.02
C ARG A 139 9.74 -23.80 -1.50
N PRO A 140 9.67 -24.36 -2.73
CA PRO A 140 8.56 -25.24 -3.07
C PRO A 140 8.54 -26.34 -2.01
N ALA A 141 7.38 -26.56 -1.39
CA ALA A 141 7.18 -27.58 -0.38
C ALA A 141 7.90 -28.87 -0.80
N ARG A 142 9.00 -29.22 -0.11
CA ARG A 142 9.58 -30.56 -0.30
C ARG A 142 8.59 -31.51 0.32
N ASN A 143 8.20 -32.55 -0.42
CA ASN A 143 7.63 -33.71 0.25
C ASN A 143 8.65 -34.25 1.27
N LYS A 144 8.21 -35.09 2.22
CA LYS A 144 9.05 -35.71 3.25
C LYS A 144 10.26 -36.50 2.68
N ALA A 145 10.32 -36.69 1.36
CA ALA A 145 11.39 -37.34 0.60
C ALA A 145 12.30 -36.36 -0.18
N GLY A 146 12.19 -35.05 0.01
CA GLY A 146 13.14 -34.05 -0.51
C GLY A 146 13.06 -33.73 -2.01
N ARG A 147 12.08 -34.25 -2.75
CA ARG A 147 11.90 -34.00 -4.19
C ARG A 147 11.13 -32.70 -4.44
N ARG A 148 11.66 -31.85 -5.34
CA ARG A 148 11.01 -30.60 -5.78
C ARG A 148 9.83 -30.95 -6.69
N PHE A 149 8.67 -30.34 -6.47
CA PHE A 149 7.61 -30.34 -7.48
C PHE A 149 8.15 -29.63 -8.73
N ALA A 150 8.00 -30.27 -9.90
CA ALA A 150 8.38 -29.66 -11.17
C ALA A 150 7.55 -28.40 -11.39
N ALA A 151 8.21 -27.28 -11.67
CA ALA A 151 7.52 -26.04 -12.07
C ALA A 151 6.71 -26.30 -13.36
N PRO A 152 5.51 -25.74 -13.51
CA PRO A 152 4.83 -25.76 -14.79
C PRO A 152 5.69 -25.03 -15.83
N ASP A 153 5.92 -25.69 -16.96
CA ASP A 153 6.72 -25.21 -18.08
C ASP A 153 6.19 -23.85 -18.58
N LYS A 154 6.98 -22.78 -18.44
CA LYS A 154 6.66 -21.45 -18.98
C LYS A 154 6.89 -21.34 -20.51
N ARG A 155 6.94 -22.44 -21.25
CA ARG A 155 6.93 -22.42 -22.73
C ARG A 155 5.50 -22.42 -23.26
N GLY A 156 4.83 -21.26 -23.20
CA GLY A 156 3.46 -21.17 -23.72
C GLY A 156 2.84 -19.80 -23.95
N VAL A 157 3.42 -18.69 -23.48
CA VAL A 157 2.85 -17.35 -23.77
C VAL A 157 3.54 -16.75 -24.98
N ARG A 158 3.21 -17.25 -26.18
CA ARG A 158 3.45 -16.48 -27.40
C ARG A 158 2.41 -15.36 -27.42
N GLN A 159 2.89 -14.13 -27.31
CA GLN A 159 2.09 -12.94 -27.59
C GLN A 159 1.48 -13.09 -28.99
N HIS A 160 0.16 -13.23 -29.08
CA HIS A 160 -0.54 -13.17 -30.35
C HIS A 160 -0.54 -11.71 -30.83
N ALA A 161 0.57 -11.30 -31.46
CA ALA A 161 0.56 -10.21 -32.41
C ALA A 161 -0.29 -10.68 -33.60
N LEU A 162 -1.47 -10.10 -33.76
CA LEU A 162 -2.43 -10.40 -34.83
C LEU A 162 -1.91 -9.83 -36.16
N ALA A 163 -0.89 -10.48 -36.75
CA ALA A 163 -0.46 -10.26 -38.13
C ALA A 163 -1.05 -11.36 -39.00
N GLY A 164 -2.17 -11.06 -39.67
CA GLY A 164 -2.84 -11.96 -40.60
C GLY A 164 -1.96 -12.25 -41.83
N LEU A 165 -1.45 -13.48 -41.92
CA LEU A 165 -0.79 -14.00 -43.11
C LEU A 165 -1.84 -14.71 -43.97
N LEU A 166 -2.49 -13.93 -44.85
CA LEU A 166 -3.41 -14.45 -45.85
C LEU A 166 -2.63 -15.25 -46.92
N HIS A 167 -3.10 -16.48 -47.14
CA HIS A 167 -2.74 -17.32 -48.27
C HIS A 167 -3.03 -16.60 -49.59
N HIS A 168 -2.05 -16.58 -50.50
CA HIS A 168 -2.29 -16.29 -51.91
C HIS A 168 -2.94 -17.52 -52.56
N PRO A 169 -3.91 -17.32 -53.46
CA PRO A 169 -3.62 -17.66 -54.84
C PRO A 169 -4.04 -16.58 -55.86
N ALA A 170 -3.36 -16.64 -57.00
CA ALA A 170 -3.41 -15.71 -58.11
C ALA A 170 -4.76 -15.67 -58.85
N GLY A 171 -5.03 -14.54 -59.50
CA GLY A 171 -5.91 -14.50 -60.67
C GLY A 171 -6.70 -13.21 -60.88
N PHE A 172 -6.48 -12.62 -62.06
CA PHE A 172 -7.46 -11.91 -62.89
C PHE A 172 -7.47 -10.37 -62.93
N MET A 173 -7.15 -9.86 -64.13
CA MET A 173 -7.25 -8.49 -64.61
C MET A 173 -8.70 -8.03 -64.77
N GLY A 174 -8.96 -6.71 -64.64
CA GLY A 174 -10.26 -6.14 -65.04
C GLY A 174 -10.51 -4.69 -64.60
N ASP A 175 -10.01 -3.76 -65.41
CA ASP A 175 -10.55 -2.47 -65.87
C ASP A 175 -11.51 -1.57 -65.05
N THR A 176 -11.19 -0.26 -65.13
CA THR A 176 -11.98 0.99 -65.03
C THR A 176 -13.21 1.14 -64.11
N GLY A 177 -13.11 2.15 -63.22
CA GLY A 177 -14.05 3.29 -63.26
C GLY A 177 -15.09 3.43 -62.13
N ARG A 178 -15.13 4.67 -61.60
CA ARG A 178 -16.22 5.35 -60.85
C ARG A 178 -16.34 5.12 -59.33
N GLY A 179 -15.71 6.04 -58.60
CA GLY A 179 -16.41 7.01 -57.75
C GLY A 179 -17.09 6.53 -56.47
N ALA A 180 -16.43 6.71 -55.32
CA ALA A 180 -17.10 7.04 -54.06
C ALA A 180 -16.13 7.75 -53.11
N THR A 181 -16.51 8.98 -52.77
CA THR A 181 -15.87 9.95 -51.87
C THR A 181 -15.53 9.37 -50.50
N ILE A 182 -14.24 9.36 -50.11
CA ILE A 182 -13.85 9.23 -48.70
C ILE A 182 -14.00 10.59 -48.01
N ASN A 183 -15.01 10.68 -47.15
CA ASN A 183 -15.26 11.84 -46.30
C ASN A 183 -14.14 11.95 -45.24
N SER A 184 -13.13 12.76 -45.54
CA SER A 184 -12.11 13.17 -44.57
C SER A 184 -12.71 14.20 -43.61
N LYS A 185 -13.30 13.72 -42.50
CA LYS A 185 -13.62 14.60 -41.36
C LYS A 185 -12.31 15.15 -40.75
N PRO A 186 -12.15 16.47 -40.61
CA PRO A 186 -10.94 17.04 -40.03
C PRO A 186 -10.86 16.83 -38.51
N ARG A 187 -9.66 16.45 -38.11
CA ARG A 187 -9.08 16.31 -36.77
C ARG A 187 -9.49 17.47 -35.84
N THR A 188 -10.36 17.19 -34.86
CA THR A 188 -10.72 18.16 -33.80
C THR A 188 -9.56 18.33 -32.83
N THR A 189 -8.89 19.48 -32.93
CA THR A 189 -7.89 19.95 -31.97
C THR A 189 -8.57 20.23 -30.62
N ILE A 190 -8.37 19.38 -29.62
CA ILE A 190 -8.79 19.66 -28.23
C ILE A 190 -7.84 20.72 -27.67
N ARG A 191 -8.30 21.98 -27.64
CA ARG A 191 -7.65 23.04 -26.88
C ARG A 191 -7.87 22.75 -25.39
N ARG A 192 -6.77 22.59 -24.64
CA ARG A 192 -6.78 22.57 -23.17
C ARG A 192 -7.43 23.88 -22.67
N ALA A 193 -8.64 23.79 -22.14
CA ALA A 193 -9.20 24.83 -21.28
C ALA A 193 -8.59 24.63 -19.89
N THR A 194 -7.90 25.65 -19.40
CA THR A 194 -7.48 25.77 -17.99
C THR A 194 -8.73 25.86 -17.10
N PRO A 195 -8.94 24.97 -16.12
CA PRO A 195 -10.01 25.16 -15.16
C PRO A 195 -9.64 26.28 -14.19
N SER A 196 -10.32 27.43 -14.31
CA SER A 196 -10.29 28.50 -13.31
C SER A 196 -11.14 28.08 -12.11
N LEU A 197 -10.53 28.02 -10.92
CA LEU A 197 -11.20 27.73 -9.65
C LEU A 197 -12.32 28.75 -9.37
N PRO A 198 -13.51 28.34 -8.88
CA PRO A 198 -14.50 29.26 -8.38
C PRO A 198 -13.98 29.91 -7.09
N ARG A 199 -13.92 31.23 -7.09
CA ARG A 199 -13.53 32.07 -5.97
C ARG A 199 -14.68 32.08 -4.96
N THR A 200 -14.64 31.21 -3.96
CA THR A 200 -15.60 31.24 -2.86
C THR A 200 -15.24 32.41 -1.96
N THR A 201 -16.07 33.45 -1.97
CA THR A 201 -15.98 34.57 -1.05
C THR A 201 -16.17 34.05 0.37
N LEU A 202 -15.11 34.08 1.19
CA LEU A 202 -15.18 33.90 2.63
C LEU A 202 -15.89 35.14 3.20
N GLU A 203 -17.19 35.06 3.48
CA GLU A 203 -17.83 36.03 4.37
C GLU A 203 -17.33 35.73 5.79
N VAL A 204 -16.43 36.57 6.28
CA VAL A 204 -16.05 36.61 7.70
C VAL A 204 -17.23 37.21 8.45
N ALA A 205 -18.11 36.37 8.98
CA ALA A 205 -19.03 36.75 10.03
C ALA A 205 -18.20 37.03 11.29
N ASN A 206 -17.93 38.31 11.55
CA ASN A 206 -17.45 38.78 12.84
C ASN A 206 -18.63 38.80 13.81
N ASP A 207 -18.92 37.67 14.44
CA ASP A 207 -19.84 37.63 15.57
C ASP A 207 -19.07 38.00 16.85
N PRO A 208 -19.46 39.09 17.56
CA PRO A 208 -18.81 39.48 18.80
C PRO A 208 -19.18 38.53 19.94
N MET A 209 -18.16 38.03 20.65
CA MET A 209 -18.30 37.22 21.87
C MET A 209 -19.03 38.00 22.99
N PRO A 210 -20.01 37.41 23.70
CA PRO A 210 -20.46 37.96 24.97
C PRO A 210 -19.47 37.61 26.09
N LEU A 211 -18.97 38.68 26.73
CA LEU A 211 -18.12 38.71 27.91
C LEU A 211 -18.81 38.02 29.10
N ALA A 212 -18.06 37.16 29.78
CA ALA A 212 -18.44 36.53 31.04
C ALA A 212 -18.77 37.57 32.13
N ALA A 213 -19.79 37.27 32.93
CA ALA A 213 -20.01 37.78 34.28
C ALA A 213 -20.60 36.66 35.14
#